data_AF-A0A1X7SHQ7-F1
#
_entry.id   AF-A0A1X7SHQ7-F1
#
_cell.length_a   1.000
_cell.length_b   1.000
_cell.length_c   1.000
_cell.angle_alpha   90.00
_cell.angle_beta   90.00
_cell.angle_gamma   90.00
#
_symmetry.space_group_name_H-M   'P 1'
#
loop_
_entity.id
_entity.type
_entity.pdbx_description
1 polymer ?
#
loop_
_entity_poly.entity_id
_entity_poly.type
_entity_poly.pdbx_seq_one_letter_code
_entity_poly.pdbx_strand_id
1 'polypeptide(L)'
;IYLPTNVTSEFKTMRLNLGQTFFDVGSIMMNNPQSPSLDNIKSVLRTYDKTLRPQVAQCQDIRELLELVCDSCQLDDISVLEYFVNKFNIEEAKPVIEAYKKAIDELKEMKLSRCLNETFSHASPLECEIVTIFVDEVANQSVLNDVKRLSLAVFKDFSQHVRLNVIRDSNSFTITCSFPLILSEQLITTALNNIDVLKENKVKRLTIGYYTVYE
;
A
#
# COMPACT_ATOMS: atom_id res chain seq x y z
N ILE A 1 -2.97 -0.37 -7.41
CA ILE A 1 -3.31 -1.79 -7.15
C ILE A 1 -4.28 -1.82 -5.98
N TYR A 2 -5.48 -2.39 -6.16
CA TYR A 2 -6.42 -2.60 -5.05
C TYR A 2 -6.23 -4.03 -4.54
N LEU A 3 -5.83 -4.17 -3.28
CA LEU A 3 -5.70 -5.48 -2.66
C LEU A 3 -7.05 -5.90 -2.07
N PRO A 4 -7.42 -7.18 -2.18
CA PRO A 4 -8.57 -7.74 -1.48
C PRO A 4 -8.58 -7.39 0.02
N THR A 5 -9.77 -7.28 0.63
CA THR A 5 -9.93 -6.87 2.04
C THR A 5 -9.20 -7.80 3.01
N ASN A 6 -9.21 -9.11 2.74
CA ASN A 6 -8.45 -10.11 3.53
C ASN A 6 -6.94 -9.81 3.49
N VAL A 7 -6.37 -9.54 2.31
CA VAL A 7 -4.95 -9.18 2.16
C VAL A 7 -4.64 -7.89 2.91
N THR A 8 -5.50 -6.88 2.77
CA THR A 8 -5.35 -5.61 3.51
C THR A 8 -5.36 -5.83 5.02
N SER A 9 -6.20 -6.75 5.52
CA SER A 9 -6.23 -7.10 6.94
C SER A 9 -4.96 -7.82 7.40
N GLU A 10 -4.39 -8.68 6.56
CA GLU A 10 -3.12 -9.36 6.87
C GLU A 10 -1.94 -8.39 6.95
N PHE A 11 -1.86 -7.41 6.06
CA PHE A 11 -0.86 -6.35 6.15
C PHE A 11 -0.98 -5.53 7.45
N LYS A 12 -2.20 -5.23 7.89
CA LYS A 12 -2.43 -4.55 9.17
C LYS A 12 -1.97 -5.40 10.35
N THR A 13 -2.31 -6.69 10.34
CA THR A 13 -1.83 -7.63 11.36
C THR A 13 -0.31 -7.73 11.37
N MET A 14 0.33 -7.79 10.19
CA MET A 14 1.79 -7.82 10.11
C MET A 14 2.45 -6.53 10.60
N ARG A 15 1.80 -5.37 10.42
CA ARG A 15 2.28 -4.12 11.00
C ARG A 15 2.19 -4.12 12.53
N LEU A 16 1.15 -4.71 13.11
CA LEU A 16 1.06 -4.91 14.56
C LEU A 16 2.15 -5.89 15.05
N ASN A 17 2.39 -6.97 14.31
CA ASN A 17 3.45 -7.94 14.64
C ASN A 17 4.85 -7.30 14.58
N LEU A 18 5.10 -6.38 13.64
CA LEU A 18 6.34 -5.60 13.59
C LEU A 18 6.52 -4.81 14.89
N GLY A 19 5.50 -4.02 15.28
CA GLY A 19 5.54 -3.26 16.54
C GLY A 19 5.77 -4.15 17.75
N GLN A 20 5.08 -5.30 17.83
CA GLN A 20 5.26 -6.26 18.92
C GLN A 20 6.68 -6.84 18.94
N THR A 21 7.27 -7.14 17.78
CA THR A 21 8.64 -7.66 17.66
C THR A 21 9.65 -6.66 18.23
N PHE A 22 9.52 -5.38 17.89
CA PHE A 22 10.39 -4.33 18.44
C PHE A 22 10.18 -4.14 19.95
N PHE A 23 8.94 -4.20 20.41
CA PHE A 23 8.61 -4.12 21.84
C PHE A 23 9.22 -5.27 22.65
N ASP A 24 9.10 -6.50 22.15
CA ASP A 24 9.63 -7.70 22.81
C ASP A 24 11.16 -7.66 22.87
N VAL A 25 11.82 -7.31 21.75
CA VAL A 25 13.28 -7.14 21.72
C VAL A 25 13.73 -6.03 22.65
N GLY A 26 13.05 -4.88 22.67
CA GLY A 26 13.36 -3.79 23.61
C GLY A 26 13.22 -4.21 25.06
N SER A 27 12.19 -4.98 25.38
CA SER A 27 11.98 -5.54 26.73
C SER A 27 13.07 -6.53 27.10
N ILE A 28 13.49 -7.39 26.17
CA ILE A 28 14.61 -8.32 26.37
C ILE A 28 15.91 -7.54 26.63
N MET A 29 16.19 -6.52 25.81
CA MET A 29 17.39 -5.68 25.97
C MET A 29 17.39 -4.97 27.32
N MET A 30 16.26 -4.41 27.77
CA MET A 30 16.22 -3.73 29.08
C MET A 30 16.45 -4.67 30.27
N ASN A 31 16.07 -5.95 30.15
CA ASN A 31 16.20 -6.92 31.23
C ASN A 31 17.51 -7.72 31.17
N ASN A 32 18.26 -7.68 30.06
CA ASN A 32 19.52 -8.39 29.91
C ASN A 32 20.70 -7.55 30.48
N PRO A 33 21.46 -8.06 31.47
CA PRO A 33 22.61 -7.35 32.05
C PRO A 33 23.77 -7.07 31.07
N GLN A 34 23.86 -7.84 29.98
CA GLN A 34 24.87 -7.67 28.93
C GLN A 34 24.45 -6.66 27.87
N SER A 35 23.24 -6.11 27.97
CA SER A 35 22.76 -5.12 27.02
C SER A 35 23.59 -3.85 27.01
N PRO A 36 23.67 -3.19 25.84
CA PRO A 36 24.35 -1.92 25.72
C PRO A 36 23.66 -0.86 26.59
N SER A 37 24.44 0.12 27.03
CA SER A 37 23.86 1.34 27.60
C SER A 37 23.02 2.07 26.55
N LEU A 38 22.04 2.84 27.03
CA LEU A 38 21.22 3.70 26.19
C LEU A 38 22.08 4.60 25.28
N ASP A 39 23.14 5.19 25.83
CA ASP A 39 24.05 6.08 25.09
C ASP A 39 24.81 5.37 23.97
N ASN A 40 25.15 4.10 24.14
CA ASN A 40 25.80 3.32 23.08
C ASN A 40 24.84 3.13 21.90
N ILE A 41 23.58 2.80 22.15
CA ILE A 41 22.56 2.67 21.09
C ILE A 41 22.32 4.03 20.42
N LYS A 42 22.17 5.11 21.20
CA LYS A 42 22.02 6.47 20.67
C LYS A 42 23.18 6.85 19.74
N SER A 43 24.42 6.52 20.12
CA SER A 43 25.60 6.81 19.32
C SER A 43 25.56 6.14 17.94
N VAL A 44 25.15 4.87 17.90
CA VAL A 44 24.96 4.12 16.65
C VAL A 44 23.87 4.76 15.79
N LEU A 45 22.69 5.03 16.37
CA LEU A 45 21.56 5.61 15.61
C LEU A 45 21.87 6.98 15.03
N ARG A 46 22.57 7.84 15.77
CA ARG A 46 22.98 9.20 15.31
C ARG A 46 23.97 9.15 14.15
N THR A 47 24.63 8.01 13.95
CA THR A 47 25.56 7.75 12.85
C THR A 47 24.85 7.12 11.66
N TYR A 48 23.91 6.21 11.93
CA TYR A 48 23.08 5.55 10.92
C TYR A 48 22.21 6.55 10.16
N ASP A 49 21.42 7.35 10.89
CA ASP A 49 20.55 8.35 10.29
C ASP A 49 20.66 9.68 11.04
N LYS A 50 21.20 10.68 10.33
CA LYS A 50 21.36 12.03 10.89
C LYS A 50 20.03 12.72 11.12
N THR A 51 18.97 12.34 10.41
CA THR A 51 17.64 12.92 10.55
C THR A 51 16.97 12.52 11.86
N LEU A 52 17.30 11.34 12.40
CA LEU A 52 16.78 10.85 13.67
C LEU A 52 17.43 11.50 14.91
N ARG A 53 18.48 12.30 14.75
CA ARG A 53 19.25 12.89 15.86
C ARG A 53 18.39 13.66 16.89
N PRO A 54 17.42 14.50 16.48
CA PRO A 54 16.56 15.20 17.44
C PRO A 54 15.69 14.25 18.25
N GLN A 55 15.05 13.26 17.61
CA GLN A 55 14.19 12.29 18.30
C GLN A 55 15.02 11.37 19.21
N VAL A 56 16.15 10.84 18.71
CA VAL A 56 17.07 9.98 19.49
C VAL A 56 17.58 10.67 20.75
N ALA A 57 17.76 12.00 20.72
CA ALA A 57 18.18 12.75 21.90
C ALA A 57 17.10 12.78 22.99
N GLN A 58 15.81 12.73 22.60
CA GLN A 58 14.66 12.82 23.51
C GLN A 58 14.29 11.48 24.15
N CYS A 59 14.64 10.36 23.54
CA CYS A 59 14.32 9.03 24.07
C CYS A 59 14.95 8.78 25.45
N GLN A 60 14.16 8.32 26.40
CA GLN A 60 14.55 8.06 27.80
C GLN A 60 14.97 6.62 28.05
N ASP A 61 14.52 5.68 27.22
CA ASP A 61 14.89 4.27 27.35
C ASP A 61 15.09 3.58 25.98
N ILE A 62 15.49 2.30 26.04
CA ILE A 62 15.77 1.49 24.85
C ILE A 62 14.49 1.22 24.05
N ARG A 63 13.33 1.09 24.71
CA ARG A 63 12.05 0.85 24.02
C ARG A 63 11.65 2.05 23.20
N GLU A 64 11.73 3.26 23.75
CA GLU A 64 11.43 4.50 23.02
C GLU A 64 12.36 4.66 21.79
N LEU A 65 13.63 4.26 21.91
CA LEU A 65 14.55 4.25 20.75
C LEU A 65 14.13 3.23 19.70
N LEU A 66 13.77 2.01 20.12
CA LEU A 66 13.37 0.96 19.19
C LEU A 66 12.02 1.24 18.55
N GLU A 67 11.10 1.91 19.24
CA GLU A 67 9.84 2.41 18.69
C GLU A 67 10.10 3.41 17.56
N LEU A 68 11.00 4.37 17.77
CA LEU A 68 11.42 5.31 16.73
C LEU A 68 11.99 4.60 15.50
N VAL A 69 12.80 3.55 15.70
CA VAL A 69 13.33 2.74 14.61
C VAL A 69 12.19 1.99 13.90
N CYS A 70 11.28 1.38 14.66
CA CYS A 70 10.12 0.65 14.13
C CYS A 70 9.26 1.52 13.21
N ASP A 71 9.00 2.77 13.60
CA ASP A 71 8.21 3.73 12.80
C ASP A 71 8.82 4.01 11.43
N SER A 72 10.15 3.94 11.33
CA SER A 72 10.89 4.14 10.08
C SER A 72 11.11 2.85 9.27
N CYS A 73 10.84 1.68 9.86
CA CYS A 73 11.11 0.39 9.24
C CYS A 73 10.04 -0.01 8.20
N GLN A 74 10.51 -0.63 7.12
CA GLN A 74 9.66 -1.37 6.20
C GLN A 74 9.25 -2.71 6.83
N LEU A 75 8.15 -3.29 6.37
CA LEU A 75 7.65 -4.55 6.95
C LEU A 75 8.66 -5.69 6.81
N ASP A 76 9.41 -5.74 5.72
CA ASP A 76 10.37 -6.80 5.43
C ASP A 76 11.83 -6.40 5.60
N ASP A 77 12.09 -5.22 6.16
CA ASP A 77 13.44 -4.76 6.50
C ASP A 77 13.51 -4.37 7.98
N ILE A 78 13.99 -5.30 8.79
CA ILE A 78 14.31 -5.12 10.21
C ILE A 78 15.82 -5.14 10.46
N SER A 79 16.63 -4.81 9.44
CA SER A 79 18.10 -4.88 9.49
C SER A 79 18.73 -4.09 10.62
N VAL A 80 18.13 -2.95 11.01
CA VAL A 80 18.60 -2.14 12.15
C VAL A 80 18.41 -2.89 13.48
N LEU A 81 17.27 -3.56 13.66
CA LEU A 81 16.99 -4.35 14.86
C LEU A 81 17.93 -5.57 14.93
N GLU A 82 18.13 -6.25 13.80
CA GLU A 82 19.10 -7.35 13.68
C GLU A 82 20.52 -6.91 13.97
N TYR A 83 20.92 -5.75 13.47
CA TYR A 83 22.23 -5.19 13.75
C TYR A 83 22.42 -5.04 15.25
N PHE A 84 21.44 -4.49 15.98
CA PHE A 84 21.57 -4.33 17.43
C PHE A 84 21.65 -5.66 18.17
N VAL A 85 20.76 -6.60 17.86
CA VAL A 85 20.76 -7.92 18.49
C VAL A 85 22.09 -8.65 18.26
N ASN A 86 22.63 -8.61 17.04
CA ASN A 86 23.90 -9.26 16.72
C ASN A 86 25.11 -8.50 17.26
N LYS A 87 25.15 -7.17 17.12
CA LYS A 87 26.29 -6.33 17.56
C LYS A 87 26.50 -6.41 19.06
N PHE A 88 25.42 -6.55 19.82
CA PHE A 88 25.45 -6.61 21.27
C PHE A 88 25.24 -8.01 21.84
N ASN A 89 25.25 -9.05 21.00
CA ASN A 89 25.11 -10.45 21.39
C ASN A 89 23.89 -10.73 22.29
N ILE A 90 22.73 -10.16 21.95
CA ILE A 90 21.48 -10.36 22.70
C ILE A 90 20.84 -11.68 22.25
N GLU A 91 21.42 -12.80 22.68
CA GLU A 91 21.03 -14.14 22.22
C GLU A 91 19.53 -14.44 22.44
N GLU A 92 18.94 -13.95 23.51
CA GLU A 92 17.53 -14.16 23.84
C GLU A 92 16.57 -13.48 22.86
N ALA A 93 17.03 -12.46 22.13
CA ALA A 93 16.23 -11.74 21.13
C ALA A 93 16.27 -12.40 19.74
N LYS A 94 17.25 -13.28 19.46
CA LYS A 94 17.37 -13.94 18.15
C LYS A 94 16.12 -14.76 17.77
N PRO A 95 15.52 -15.57 18.66
CA PRO A 95 14.30 -16.31 18.33
C PRO A 95 13.12 -15.41 17.94
N VAL A 96 13.02 -14.21 18.55
CA VAL A 96 11.96 -13.23 18.25
C VAL A 96 12.13 -12.68 16.83
N ILE A 97 13.36 -12.33 16.44
CA ILE A 97 13.70 -11.89 15.08
C ILE A 97 13.39 -12.98 14.05
N GLU A 98 13.83 -14.21 14.30
CA GLU A 98 13.62 -15.32 13.36
C GLU A 98 12.15 -15.67 13.19
N ALA A 99 11.35 -15.59 14.27
CA ALA A 99 9.90 -15.78 14.18
C ALA A 99 9.24 -14.70 13.31
N TYR A 100 9.66 -13.44 13.43
CA TYR A 100 9.14 -12.35 12.59
C TYR A 100 9.51 -12.52 11.12
N LYS A 101 10.78 -12.84 10.83
CA LYS A 101 11.24 -13.11 9.46
C LYS A 101 10.43 -14.21 8.80
N LYS A 102 10.23 -15.32 9.52
CA LYS A 102 9.41 -16.43 9.04
C LYS A 102 7.98 -16.00 8.74
N ALA A 103 7.37 -15.17 9.58
CA ALA A 103 6.02 -14.65 9.33
C ALA A 103 5.95 -13.74 8.08
N ILE A 104 7.01 -12.97 7.80
CA ILE A 104 7.12 -12.18 6.57
C ILE A 104 7.29 -13.09 5.35
N ASP A 105 8.11 -14.13 5.42
CA ASP A 105 8.28 -15.08 4.32
C ASP A 105 6.98 -15.83 4.03
N GLU A 106 6.22 -16.24 5.06
CA GLU A 106 4.89 -16.84 4.89
C GLU A 106 3.89 -15.87 4.23
N LEU A 107 3.94 -14.58 4.58
CA LEU A 107 3.14 -13.54 3.91
C LEU A 107 3.51 -13.43 2.42
N LYS A 108 4.80 -13.40 2.09
CA LYS A 108 5.32 -13.31 0.72
C LYS A 108 4.94 -14.54 -0.10
N GLU A 109 5.27 -15.72 0.41
CA GLU A 109 5.20 -16.98 -0.34
C GLU A 109 3.81 -17.58 -0.44
N MET A 110 2.96 -17.46 0.59
CA MET A 110 1.65 -18.13 0.58
C MET A 110 0.49 -17.19 0.36
N LYS A 111 0.54 -15.99 0.93
CA LYS A 111 -0.62 -15.10 0.98
C LYS A 111 -0.62 -14.15 -0.20
N LEU A 112 0.50 -13.49 -0.46
CA LEU A 112 0.65 -12.61 -1.61
C LEU A 112 0.65 -13.39 -2.93
N SER A 113 1.43 -14.47 -3.05
CA SER A 113 1.44 -15.28 -4.27
C SER A 113 0.05 -15.83 -4.61
N ARG A 114 -0.69 -16.35 -3.63
CA ARG A 114 -2.05 -16.85 -3.79
C ARG A 114 -3.01 -15.74 -4.16
N CYS A 115 -2.93 -14.58 -3.51
CA CYS A 115 -3.81 -13.46 -3.83
C CYS A 115 -3.51 -12.86 -5.19
N LEU A 116 -2.24 -12.79 -5.61
CA LEU A 116 -1.88 -12.39 -6.97
C LEU A 116 -2.40 -13.44 -7.96
N ASN A 117 -2.19 -14.72 -7.71
CA ASN A 117 -2.69 -15.80 -8.57
C ASN A 117 -4.23 -15.85 -8.63
N GLU A 118 -4.95 -15.59 -7.53
CA GLU A 118 -6.41 -15.52 -7.49
C GLU A 118 -6.97 -14.21 -8.09
N THR A 119 -6.27 -13.08 -7.91
CA THR A 119 -6.70 -11.78 -8.46
C THR A 119 -6.41 -11.67 -9.95
N PHE A 120 -5.32 -12.27 -10.42
CA PHE A 120 -4.93 -12.35 -11.84
C PHE A 120 -5.49 -13.58 -12.57
N SER A 121 -6.05 -14.58 -11.86
CA SER A 121 -6.76 -15.71 -12.52
C SER A 121 -8.16 -15.34 -13.00
N HIS A 122 -8.74 -14.25 -12.49
CA HIS A 122 -9.77 -13.56 -13.24
C HIS A 122 -9.10 -12.97 -14.48
N ALA A 123 -9.49 -13.45 -15.67
CA ALA A 123 -9.05 -12.85 -16.93
C ALA A 123 -9.15 -11.33 -16.78
N SER A 124 -8.00 -10.65 -16.89
CA SER A 124 -8.02 -9.19 -16.92
C SER A 124 -8.95 -8.78 -18.06
N PRO A 125 -9.83 -7.78 -17.87
CA PRO A 125 -10.67 -7.30 -18.96
C PRO A 125 -9.78 -7.08 -20.17
N LEU A 126 -10.14 -7.66 -21.31
CA LEU A 126 -9.41 -7.39 -22.54
C LEU A 126 -9.49 -5.90 -22.83
N GLU A 127 -8.54 -5.34 -23.57
CA GLU A 127 -8.57 -3.90 -23.88
C GLU A 127 -9.92 -3.49 -24.49
N CYS A 128 -10.54 -4.36 -25.30
CA CYS A 128 -11.88 -4.18 -25.87
C CYS A 128 -13.05 -4.13 -24.86
N GLU A 129 -12.80 -4.45 -23.60
CA GLU A 129 -13.77 -4.49 -22.49
C GLU A 129 -13.51 -3.36 -21.48
N ILE A 130 -12.67 -2.38 -21.82
CA ILE A 130 -12.27 -1.29 -20.92
C ILE A 130 -12.75 0.06 -21.47
N VAL A 131 -13.41 0.84 -20.62
CA VAL A 131 -13.62 2.28 -20.82
C VAL A 131 -12.55 3.04 -20.05
N THR A 132 -11.85 3.96 -20.71
CA THR A 132 -10.87 4.85 -20.07
C THR A 132 -11.31 6.29 -20.22
N ILE A 133 -11.52 6.96 -19.10
CA ILE A 133 -11.85 8.39 -19.01
C ILE A 133 -10.63 9.11 -18.43
N PHE A 134 -10.04 10.00 -19.20
CA PHE A 134 -8.92 10.82 -18.78
C PHE A 134 -9.37 12.25 -18.51
N VAL A 135 -9.07 12.73 -17.30
CA VAL A 135 -9.38 14.09 -16.84
C VAL A 135 -8.06 14.78 -16.50
N ASP A 136 -7.72 15.80 -17.25
CA ASP A 136 -6.48 16.58 -17.07
C ASP A 136 -6.72 17.72 -16.07
N GLU A 137 -6.97 17.32 -14.83
CA GLU A 137 -7.20 18.23 -13.72
C GLU A 137 -6.55 17.69 -12.44
N VAL A 138 -6.00 18.62 -11.64
CA VAL A 138 -5.43 18.32 -10.32
C VAL A 138 -6.57 18.10 -9.33
N ALA A 139 -6.89 16.83 -9.04
CA ALA A 139 -7.83 16.47 -7.99
C ALA A 139 -7.10 16.11 -6.70
N ASN A 140 -7.52 16.66 -5.54
CA ASN A 140 -7.00 16.27 -4.22
C ASN A 140 -7.55 14.91 -3.77
N GLN A 141 -6.98 14.31 -2.71
CA GLN A 141 -7.28 12.91 -2.36
C GLN A 141 -8.73 12.71 -1.92
N SER A 142 -9.31 13.69 -1.23
CA SER A 142 -10.73 13.70 -0.87
C SER A 142 -11.63 13.63 -2.11
N VAL A 143 -11.36 14.44 -3.14
CA VAL A 143 -12.16 14.45 -4.38
C VAL A 143 -12.07 13.10 -5.08
N LEU A 144 -10.88 12.50 -5.20
CA LEU A 144 -10.75 11.17 -5.81
C LEU A 144 -11.47 10.08 -5.01
N ASN A 145 -11.42 10.17 -3.68
CA ASN A 145 -12.14 9.25 -2.81
C ASN A 145 -13.65 9.39 -2.98
N ASP A 146 -14.16 10.61 -3.10
CA ASP A 146 -15.57 10.88 -3.37
C ASP A 146 -16.00 10.39 -4.75
N VAL A 147 -15.21 10.66 -5.80
CA VAL A 147 -15.44 10.14 -7.15
C VAL A 147 -15.54 8.62 -7.10
N LYS A 148 -14.60 7.96 -6.43
CA LYS A 148 -14.60 6.50 -6.29
C LYS A 148 -15.83 6.00 -5.53
N ARG A 149 -16.16 6.62 -4.39
CA ARG A 149 -17.30 6.24 -3.54
C ARG A 149 -18.63 6.43 -4.26
N LEU A 150 -18.83 7.57 -4.92
CA LEU A 150 -20.05 7.87 -5.65
C LEU A 150 -20.19 6.98 -6.89
N SER A 151 -19.11 6.77 -7.63
CA SER A 151 -19.11 5.85 -8.78
C SER A 151 -19.47 4.43 -8.34
N LEU A 152 -18.91 3.94 -7.22
CA LEU A 152 -19.30 2.63 -6.68
C LEU A 152 -20.78 2.55 -6.29
N ALA A 153 -21.36 3.64 -5.77
CA ALA A 153 -22.78 3.69 -5.47
C ALA A 153 -23.64 3.66 -6.75
N VAL A 154 -23.22 4.34 -7.81
CA VAL A 154 -23.89 4.34 -9.12
C VAL A 154 -23.79 2.96 -9.78
N PHE A 155 -22.63 2.33 -9.73
CA PHE A 155 -22.38 1.01 -10.33
C PHE A 155 -22.73 -0.16 -9.41
N LYS A 156 -23.40 0.08 -8.28
CA LYS A 156 -23.66 -0.95 -7.26
C LYS A 156 -24.37 -2.18 -7.83
N ASP A 157 -25.37 -1.96 -8.68
CA ASP A 157 -26.14 -3.04 -9.30
C ASP A 157 -25.37 -3.73 -10.45
N PHE A 158 -24.28 -3.12 -10.91
CA PHE A 158 -23.41 -3.61 -11.98
C PHE A 158 -22.05 -4.11 -11.44
N SER A 159 -21.87 -4.18 -10.12
CA SER A 159 -20.58 -4.39 -9.47
C SER A 159 -19.91 -5.73 -9.79
N GLN A 160 -20.67 -6.72 -10.28
CA GLN A 160 -20.13 -7.99 -10.76
C GLN A 160 -19.42 -7.87 -12.12
N HIS A 161 -19.77 -6.85 -12.91
CA HIS A 161 -19.30 -6.67 -14.29
C HIS A 161 -18.47 -5.39 -14.49
N VAL A 162 -18.57 -4.43 -13.56
CA VAL A 162 -17.88 -3.15 -13.61
C VAL A 162 -16.81 -3.07 -12.53
N ARG A 163 -15.55 -3.18 -12.94
CA ARG A 163 -14.37 -2.89 -12.10
C ARG A 163 -13.98 -1.43 -12.31
N LEU A 164 -14.12 -0.62 -11.26
CA LEU A 164 -13.74 0.79 -11.27
C LEU A 164 -12.35 0.99 -10.66
N ASN A 165 -11.45 1.56 -11.45
CA ASN A 165 -10.14 2.02 -10.99
C ASN A 165 -10.01 3.53 -11.20
N VAL A 166 -9.61 4.25 -10.15
CA VAL A 166 -9.28 5.69 -10.24
C VAL A 166 -7.80 5.81 -9.93
N ILE A 167 -7.02 6.25 -10.91
CA ILE A 167 -5.56 6.36 -10.84
C ILE A 167 -5.21 7.85 -10.91
N ARG A 168 -4.51 8.35 -9.90
CA ARG A 168 -3.95 9.70 -9.92
C ARG A 168 -2.59 9.68 -10.63
N ASP A 169 -2.37 10.70 -11.47
CA ASP A 169 -1.06 11.19 -11.86
C ASP A 169 -0.83 12.59 -11.25
N SER A 170 0.41 13.07 -11.26
CA SER A 170 0.87 14.38 -10.80
C SER A 170 -0.11 15.53 -11.09
N ASN A 171 -0.64 15.62 -12.32
CA ASN A 171 -1.51 16.72 -12.75
C ASN A 171 -2.88 16.29 -13.29
N SER A 172 -3.21 15.00 -13.23
CA SER A 172 -4.41 14.44 -13.87
C SER A 172 -4.91 13.21 -13.14
N PHE A 173 -6.08 12.71 -13.51
CA PHE A 173 -6.51 11.39 -13.08
C PHE A 173 -7.25 10.64 -14.18
N THR A 174 -7.16 9.31 -14.10
CA THR A 174 -7.77 8.38 -15.04
C THR A 174 -8.77 7.52 -14.31
N ILE A 175 -9.98 7.43 -14.86
CA ILE A 175 -11.01 6.47 -14.43
C ILE A 175 -11.05 5.34 -15.46
N THR A 176 -10.90 4.11 -15.00
CA THR A 176 -11.03 2.90 -15.82
C THR A 176 -12.21 2.06 -15.33
N CYS A 177 -13.07 1.63 -16.27
CA CYS A 177 -14.22 0.78 -16.01
C CYS A 177 -14.18 -0.46 -16.91
N SER A 178 -14.46 -1.65 -16.38
CA SER A 178 -14.69 -2.84 -17.23
C SER A 178 -16.16 -2.97 -17.63
N PHE A 179 -16.43 -3.58 -18.78
CA PHE A 179 -17.79 -3.88 -19.24
C PHE A 179 -17.82 -5.11 -20.17
N PRO A 180 -18.96 -5.82 -20.29
CA PRO A 180 -19.11 -6.91 -21.26
C PRO A 180 -18.99 -6.42 -22.71
N LEU A 181 -18.15 -7.05 -23.53
CA LEU A 181 -17.90 -6.65 -24.92
C LEU A 181 -19.18 -6.41 -25.75
N ILE A 182 -20.24 -7.18 -25.50
CA ILE A 182 -21.53 -7.04 -26.18
C ILE A 182 -22.17 -5.65 -26.03
N LEU A 183 -21.78 -4.87 -25.02
CA LEU A 183 -22.28 -3.52 -24.79
C LEU A 183 -21.45 -2.43 -25.49
N SER A 184 -20.36 -2.78 -26.19
CA SER A 184 -19.42 -1.81 -26.75
C SER A 184 -20.08 -0.79 -27.70
N GLU A 185 -20.85 -1.26 -28.68
CA GLU A 185 -21.52 -0.38 -29.65
C GLU A 185 -22.54 0.55 -28.98
N GLN A 186 -23.30 0.03 -28.01
CA GLN A 186 -24.28 0.80 -27.26
C GLN A 186 -23.60 1.87 -26.39
N LEU A 187 -22.46 1.53 -25.76
CA LEU A 187 -21.67 2.47 -24.96
C LEU A 187 -21.04 3.55 -25.83
N ILE A 188 -20.48 3.20 -26.98
CA ILE A 188 -19.94 4.18 -27.95
C ILE A 188 -21.02 5.15 -28.40
N THR A 189 -22.18 4.63 -28.81
CA THR A 189 -23.30 5.46 -29.25
C THR A 189 -23.78 6.39 -28.15
N THR A 190 -23.92 5.88 -26.93
CA THR A 190 -24.34 6.67 -25.76
C THR A 190 -23.31 7.74 -25.42
N ALA A 191 -22.01 7.42 -25.46
CA ALA A 191 -20.94 8.38 -25.20
C ALA A 191 -20.90 9.50 -26.24
N LEU A 192 -21.05 9.17 -27.52
CA LEU A 192 -21.13 10.15 -28.60
C LEU A 192 -22.33 11.10 -28.43
N ASN A 193 -23.49 10.57 -28.04
CA ASN A 193 -24.69 11.38 -27.79
C ASN A 193 -24.55 12.33 -26.58
N ASN A 194 -23.62 12.06 -25.66
CA ASN A 194 -23.37 12.84 -24.46
C ASN A 194 -22.00 13.54 -24.47
N ILE A 195 -21.38 13.68 -25.64
CA ILE A 195 -20.00 14.18 -25.75
C ILE A 195 -19.82 15.61 -25.22
N ASP A 196 -20.83 16.46 -25.39
CA ASP A 196 -20.76 17.85 -24.92
C ASP A 196 -20.75 17.92 -23.38
N VAL A 197 -21.54 17.06 -22.72
CA VAL A 197 -21.53 16.93 -21.26
C VAL A 197 -20.15 16.48 -20.77
N LEU A 198 -19.51 15.54 -21.47
CA LEU A 198 -18.16 15.07 -21.11
C LEU A 198 -17.13 16.20 -21.22
N LYS A 199 -17.19 16.99 -22.30
CA LYS A 199 -16.32 18.17 -22.51
C LYS A 199 -16.52 19.24 -21.44
N GLU A 200 -17.78 19.54 -21.09
CA GLU A 200 -18.11 20.49 -20.02
C GLU A 200 -17.50 20.07 -18.68
N ASN A 201 -17.51 18.76 -18.41
CA ASN A 201 -16.93 18.15 -17.21
C ASN A 201 -15.42 17.87 -17.32
N LYS A 202 -14.70 18.57 -18.22
CA LYS A 202 -13.22 18.53 -18.34
C LYS A 202 -12.63 17.16 -18.67
N VAL A 203 -13.45 16.23 -19.17
CA VAL A 203 -12.92 15.01 -19.78
C VAL A 203 -12.12 15.43 -21.00
N LYS A 204 -10.83 15.09 -21.01
CA LYS A 204 -9.96 15.36 -22.16
C LYS A 204 -9.95 14.21 -23.15
N ARG A 205 -10.01 12.97 -22.67
CA ARG A 205 -10.04 11.81 -23.56
C ARG A 205 -10.96 10.72 -23.04
N LEU A 206 -11.70 10.11 -23.95
CA LEU A 206 -12.53 8.94 -23.70
C LEU A 206 -12.20 7.85 -24.73
N THR A 207 -11.79 6.68 -24.24
CA THR A 207 -11.69 5.47 -25.05
C THR A 207 -12.65 4.40 -24.54
N ILE A 208 -13.21 3.63 -25.47
CA ILE A 208 -14.05 2.46 -25.22
C ILE A 208 -13.48 1.34 -26.06
N GLY A 209 -12.88 0.36 -25.42
CA GLY A 209 -12.08 -0.61 -26.14
C GLY A 209 -10.89 0.04 -26.82
N TYR A 210 -10.63 -0.42 -28.05
CA TYR A 210 -9.65 0.19 -28.96
C TYR A 210 -10.15 1.47 -29.64
N TYR A 211 -11.42 1.87 -29.42
CA TYR A 211 -12.02 3.02 -30.09
C TYR A 211 -11.83 4.29 -29.25
N THR A 212 -11.24 5.32 -29.85
CA THR A 212 -11.18 6.66 -29.25
C THR A 212 -12.46 7.40 -29.62
N VAL A 213 -13.31 7.64 -28.62
CA VAL A 213 -14.58 8.37 -28.79
C VAL A 213 -14.32 9.87 -28.91
N TYR A 214 -13.37 10.38 -28.12
CA TYR A 214 -13.06 11.80 -28.01
C TYR A 214 -11.65 12.01 -27.46
N GLU A 215 -10.94 13.03 -27.97
CA GLU A 215 -9.62 13.53 -27.51
C GLU A 215 -9.54 15.05 -27.70
#